data_AF-A0A4U3A2F7-F1
#
_entry.id   AF-A0A4U3A2F7-F1
#
_cell.length_a   1.000
_cell.length_b   1.000
_cell.length_c   1.000
_cell.angle_alpha   90.00
_cell.angle_beta   90.00
_cell.angle_gamma   90.00
#
_symmetry.space_group_name_H-M   'P 1'
#
loop_
_entity.id
_entity.type
_entity.pdbx_description
1 polymer ?
#
loop_
_entity_poly.entity_id
_entity_poly.type
_entity_poly.pdbx_seq_one_letter_code
_entity_poly.pdbx_strand_id
1 'polypeptide(L)'
;MAIGELEEQIEKFVRLQKEIHIFKQYVYQQWEKDKNEQLSQFPTLAYIDTNKLEHTKDYQKTKSLSVKTLKSMTAREMEKEIIQIQRVHQTMQTIVHAVIETINKYPVSNGDLRKRNMNM
;
A
#
# COMPACT_ATOMS: atom_id res chain seq x y z
N MET A 1 15.61 -17.86 20.24
CA MET A 1 15.60 -16.44 19.85
C MET A 1 16.04 -15.66 21.07
N ALA A 2 17.12 -14.91 20.95
CA ALA A 2 17.54 -14.00 22.02
C ALA A 2 16.50 -12.86 22.18
N ILE A 3 16.44 -12.23 23.36
CA ILE A 3 15.48 -11.14 23.61
C ILE A 3 15.62 -10.02 22.58
N GLY A 4 16.85 -9.67 22.17
CA GLY A 4 17.09 -8.64 21.15
C GLY A 4 16.58 -9.00 19.75
N GLU A 5 16.66 -10.26 19.34
CA GLU A 5 16.13 -10.72 18.04
C GLU A 5 14.60 -10.64 17.99
N LEU A 6 13.93 -10.87 19.13
CA LEU A 6 12.49 -10.79 19.26
C LEU A 6 11.98 -9.35 19.10
N GLU A 7 12.66 -8.40 19.73
CA GLU A 7 12.34 -6.97 19.65
C GLU A 7 12.50 -6.47 18.21
N GLU A 8 13.58 -6.85 17.53
CA GLU A 8 13.81 -6.48 16.13
C GLU A 8 12.70 -7.00 15.20
N GLN A 9 12.25 -8.26 15.37
CA GLN A 9 11.16 -8.79 14.56
C GLN A 9 9.84 -8.06 14.81
N ILE A 10 9.55 -7.69 16.06
CA ILE A 10 8.34 -6.93 16.41
C ILE A 10 8.39 -5.52 15.81
N GLU A 11 9.53 -4.83 15.89
CA GLU A 11 9.70 -3.51 15.28
C GLU A 11 9.53 -3.58 13.76
N LYS A 12 10.14 -4.58 13.13
CA LYS A 12 10.00 -4.85 11.70
C LYS A 12 8.53 -5.08 11.31
N PHE A 13 7.80 -5.88 12.08
CA PHE A 13 6.38 -6.12 11.86
C PHE A 13 5.56 -4.83 11.91
N VAL A 14 5.73 -4.04 12.98
CA VAL A 14 4.99 -2.78 13.17
C VAL A 14 5.30 -1.80 12.05
N ARG A 15 6.56 -1.71 11.61
CA ARG A 15 6.96 -0.86 10.49
C ARG A 15 6.26 -1.29 9.20
N LEU A 16 6.32 -2.57 8.85
CA LEU A 16 5.70 -3.08 7.63
C LEU A 16 4.17 -2.88 7.62
N GLN A 17 3.48 -3.08 8.76
CA GLN A 17 2.05 -2.81 8.87
C GLN A 17 1.73 -1.33 8.58
N LYS A 18 2.52 -0.41 9.14
CA LYS A 18 2.35 1.03 8.92
C LYS A 18 2.60 1.41 7.46
N GLU A 19 3.67 0.89 6.86
CA GLU A 19 4.00 1.15 5.46
C GLU A 19 2.91 0.63 4.51
N ILE A 20 2.40 -0.59 4.72
CA ILE A 20 1.26 -1.13 3.96
C ILE A 20 0.04 -0.19 4.05
N HIS A 21 -0.26 0.32 5.25
CA HIS A 21 -1.37 1.25 5.44
C HIS A 21 -1.15 2.55 4.67
N ILE A 22 0.04 3.16 4.78
CA ILE A 22 0.40 4.41 4.10
C ILE A 22 0.30 4.24 2.58
N PHE A 23 0.86 3.16 2.04
CA PHE A 23 0.82 2.88 0.61
C PHE A 23 -0.60 2.71 0.08
N LYS A 24 -1.45 2.01 0.83
CA LYS A 24 -2.87 1.92 0.47
C LYS A 24 -3.53 3.30 0.40
N GLN A 25 -3.34 4.11 1.43
CA GLN A 25 -3.90 5.46 1.47
C GLN A 25 -3.41 6.30 0.29
N TYR A 26 -2.13 6.19 -0.05
CA TYR A 26 -1.56 6.86 -1.20
C TYR A 26 -2.28 6.48 -2.51
N VAL A 27 -2.49 5.18 -2.77
CA VAL A 27 -3.18 4.73 -4.00
C VAL A 27 -4.59 5.32 -4.07
N TYR A 28 -5.34 5.28 -2.96
CA TYR A 28 -6.69 5.84 -2.94
C TYR A 28 -6.71 7.35 -3.10
N GLN A 29 -5.79 8.08 -2.45
CA GLN A 29 -5.68 9.53 -2.62
C GLN A 29 -5.35 9.92 -4.05
N GLN A 30 -4.45 9.20 -4.72
CA GLN A 30 -4.16 9.47 -6.14
C GLN A 30 -5.36 9.17 -7.04
N TRP A 31 -6.09 8.09 -6.76
CA TRP A 31 -7.30 7.76 -7.51
C TRP A 31 -8.40 8.82 -7.33
N GLU A 32 -8.65 9.26 -6.09
CA GLU A 32 -9.62 10.32 -5.79
C GLU A 32 -9.23 11.64 -6.43
N LYS A 33 -7.95 12.00 -6.36
CA LYS A 33 -7.43 13.21 -7.01
C LYS A 33 -7.66 13.18 -8.51
N ASP A 34 -7.26 12.09 -9.18
CA ASP A 34 -7.42 11.93 -10.63
C ASP A 34 -8.88 12.04 -11.06
N LYS A 35 -9.78 11.42 -10.29
CA LYS A 35 -11.23 11.47 -10.51
C LYS A 35 -11.78 12.89 -10.35
N ASN A 36 -11.41 13.59 -9.28
CA ASN A 36 -11.91 14.93 -8.97
C ASN A 36 -11.37 15.99 -9.94
N GLU A 37 -10.13 15.84 -10.38
CA GLU A 37 -9.47 16.77 -11.30
C GLU A 37 -9.65 16.39 -12.78
N GLN A 38 -10.28 15.24 -13.07
CA GLN A 38 -10.50 14.69 -14.42
C GLN A 38 -9.21 14.50 -15.22
N LEU A 39 -8.13 14.12 -14.56
CA LEU A 39 -6.79 14.05 -15.17
C LEU A 39 -6.64 12.82 -16.08
N SER A 40 -7.31 11.70 -15.78
CA SER A 40 -7.21 10.44 -16.53
C SER A 40 -5.78 9.88 -16.61
N GLN A 41 -4.98 10.10 -15.57
CA GLN A 41 -3.58 9.70 -15.41
C GLN A 41 -3.40 8.58 -14.40
N PHE A 42 -4.39 8.34 -13.54
CA PHE A 42 -4.32 7.26 -12.57
C PHE A 42 -4.43 5.89 -13.26
N PRO A 43 -3.52 4.93 -12.96
CA PRO A 43 -3.62 3.59 -13.52
C PRO A 43 -4.73 2.81 -12.81
N THR A 44 -5.90 2.67 -13.45
CA THR A 44 -7.07 1.95 -12.91
C THR A 44 -6.73 0.56 -12.36
N LEU A 45 -5.77 -0.14 -12.97
CA LEU A 45 -5.29 -1.44 -12.48
C LEU A 45 -4.74 -1.36 -11.05
N ALA A 46 -4.06 -0.28 -10.66
CA ALA A 46 -3.55 -0.12 -9.29
C ALA A 46 -4.67 -0.09 -8.24
N TYR A 47 -5.80 0.56 -8.54
CA TYR A 47 -6.98 0.55 -7.67
C TYR A 47 -7.60 -0.85 -7.59
N ILE A 48 -7.75 -1.52 -8.74
CA ILE A 48 -8.29 -2.89 -8.79
C ILE A 48 -7.40 -3.85 -7.99
N ASP A 49 -6.09 -3.78 -8.17
CA ASP A 49 -5.14 -4.69 -7.52
C ASP A 49 -5.02 -4.40 -6.02
N THR A 50 -5.10 -3.12 -5.61
CA THR A 50 -5.21 -2.75 -4.19
C THR A 50 -6.45 -3.37 -3.56
N ASN A 51 -7.61 -3.23 -4.20
CA ASN A 51 -8.85 -3.83 -3.72
C ASN A 51 -8.75 -5.36 -3.67
N LYS A 52 -8.22 -6.01 -4.71
CA LYS A 52 -8.01 -7.48 -4.70
C LYS A 52 -7.11 -7.90 -3.54
N LEU A 53 -5.99 -7.20 -3.34
CA LEU A 53 -5.05 -7.47 -2.26
C LEU A 53 -5.74 -7.40 -0.90
N GLU A 54 -6.58 -6.38 -0.67
CA GLU A 54 -7.32 -6.26 0.59
C GLU A 54 -8.24 -7.44 0.86
N HIS A 55 -8.82 -8.05 -0.17
CA HIS A 55 -9.69 -9.22 0.01
C HIS A 55 -8.92 -10.53 0.16
N THR A 56 -7.59 -10.52 0.06
CA THR A 56 -6.78 -11.72 0.30
C THR A 56 -6.75 -12.11 1.78
N LYS A 57 -6.67 -13.42 2.03
CA LYS A 57 -6.50 -13.95 3.39
C LYS A 57 -5.23 -13.40 4.06
N ASP A 58 -4.16 -13.23 3.28
CA ASP A 58 -2.86 -12.76 3.78
C ASP A 58 -2.93 -11.31 4.28
N TYR A 59 -3.59 -10.43 3.52
CA TYR A 59 -3.82 -9.05 3.96
C TYR A 59 -4.73 -8.99 5.18
N GLN A 60 -5.86 -9.72 5.17
CA GLN A 60 -6.81 -9.71 6.29
C GLN A 60 -6.19 -10.24 7.57
N LYS A 61 -5.36 -11.29 7.47
CA LYS A 61 -4.58 -11.82 8.59
C LYS A 61 -3.56 -10.80 9.08
N THR A 62 -2.81 -10.18 8.18
CA THR A 62 -1.86 -9.10 8.52
C THR A 62 -2.56 -7.96 9.25
N LYS A 63 -3.77 -7.58 8.82
CA LYS A 63 -4.57 -6.51 9.41
C LYS A 63 -5.08 -6.86 10.81
N SER A 64 -5.42 -8.12 11.08
CA SER A 64 -5.93 -8.57 12.37
C SER A 64 -4.85 -8.93 13.38
N LEU A 65 -3.61 -9.17 12.91
CA LEU A 65 -2.49 -9.54 13.77
C LEU A 65 -2.02 -8.36 14.61
N SER A 66 -1.88 -8.58 15.92
CA SER A 66 -1.42 -7.57 16.88
C SER A 66 -0.02 -7.89 17.42
N VAL A 67 0.69 -6.87 17.92
CA VAL A 67 1.97 -7.06 18.63
C VAL A 67 1.82 -7.99 19.84
N LYS A 68 0.67 -7.92 20.55
CA LYS A 68 0.39 -8.81 21.68
C LYS A 68 0.32 -10.27 21.22
N THR A 69 -0.35 -10.51 20.09
CA THR A 69 -0.44 -11.86 19.49
C THR A 69 0.93 -12.35 19.09
N LEU A 70 1.75 -11.52 18.43
CA LEU A 70 3.12 -11.88 18.06
C LEU A 70 3.98 -12.25 19.27
N LYS A 71 3.94 -11.48 20.35
CA LYS A 71 4.69 -11.77 21.58
C LYS A 71 4.33 -13.11 22.22
N SER A 72 3.13 -13.64 21.95
CA SER A 72 2.70 -14.96 22.43
C SER A 72 3.04 -16.13 21.50
N MET A 73 3.54 -15.86 20.29
CA MET A 73 3.89 -16.88 19.30
C MET A 73 5.26 -17.49 19.57
N THR A 74 5.46 -18.70 19.08
CA THR A 74 6.81 -19.28 18.98
C THR A 74 7.64 -18.54 17.94
N ALA A 75 8.97 -18.62 18.06
CA ALA A 75 9.92 -18.06 17.09
C ALA A 75 9.59 -18.44 15.63
N ARG A 76 9.24 -19.71 15.40
CA ARG A 76 8.92 -20.25 14.07
C ARG A 76 7.61 -19.71 13.52
N GLU A 77 6.61 -19.51 14.38
CA GLU A 77 5.33 -18.92 13.97
C GLU A 77 5.52 -17.44 13.64
N MET A 78 6.23 -16.70 14.49
CA MET A 78 6.55 -15.30 14.26
C MET A 78 7.28 -15.11 12.93
N GLU A 79 8.31 -15.90 12.64
CA GLU A 79 9.05 -15.82 11.38
C GLU A 79 8.13 -16.02 10.15
N LYS A 80 7.17 -16.96 10.23
CA LYS A 80 6.17 -17.15 9.17
C LYS A 80 5.27 -15.92 9.00
N GLU A 81 4.82 -15.31 10.10
CA GLU A 81 4.03 -14.08 10.05
C GLU A 81 4.84 -12.92 9.43
N ILE A 82 6.12 -12.78 9.80
CA ILE A 82 7.02 -11.76 9.24
C ILE A 82 7.17 -11.95 7.72
N ILE A 83 7.39 -13.18 7.26
CA ILE A 83 7.48 -13.47 5.82
C ILE A 83 6.17 -13.12 5.11
N GLN A 84 5.03 -13.43 5.73
CA GLN A 84 3.71 -13.15 5.15
C GLN A 84 3.47 -11.65 5.01
N ILE A 85 3.73 -10.86 6.05
CA ILE A 85 3.58 -9.40 5.97
C ILE A 85 4.57 -8.78 4.98
N GLN A 86 5.80 -9.30 4.85
CA GLN A 86 6.76 -8.85 3.85
C GLN A 86 6.24 -9.04 2.43
N ARG A 87 5.55 -10.16 2.15
CA ARG A 87 4.93 -10.40 0.83
C ARG A 87 3.82 -9.39 0.54
N VAL A 88 2.93 -9.16 1.51
CA VAL A 88 1.86 -8.16 1.38
C VAL A 88 2.45 -6.77 1.15
N HIS A 89 3.48 -6.41 1.91
CA HIS A 89 4.21 -5.16 1.75
C HIS A 89 4.81 -5.02 0.35
N GLN A 90 5.50 -6.06 -0.15
CA GLN A 90 6.11 -6.05 -1.47
C GLN A 90 5.07 -5.91 -2.59
N THR A 91 3.92 -6.61 -2.49
CA THR A 91 2.82 -6.43 -3.45
C THR A 91 2.33 -4.98 -3.45
N MET A 92 2.15 -4.39 -2.26
CA MET A 92 1.71 -3.00 -2.14
C MET A 92 2.75 -2.01 -2.70
N GLN A 93 4.04 -2.27 -2.48
CA GLN A 93 5.12 -1.47 -3.08
C GLN A 93 5.07 -1.50 -4.61
N THR A 94 4.88 -2.66 -5.22
CA THR A 94 4.76 -2.79 -6.68
C THR A 94 3.59 -1.96 -7.21
N ILE A 95 2.45 -1.99 -6.53
CA ILE A 95 1.27 -1.20 -6.91
C ILE A 95 1.59 0.30 -6.84
N VAL A 96 2.15 0.78 -5.72
CA VAL A 96 2.52 2.19 -5.56
C VAL A 96 3.56 2.63 -6.59
N HIS A 97 4.55 1.79 -6.88
CA HIS A 97 5.55 2.06 -7.90
C HIS A 97 4.89 2.30 -9.27
N ALA A 98 3.97 1.43 -9.67
CA ALA A 98 3.23 1.58 -10.93
C ALA A 98 2.40 2.87 -10.97
N VAL A 99 1.78 3.29 -9.85
CA VAL A 99 1.09 4.57 -9.74
C VAL A 99 2.05 5.74 -9.98
N ILE A 100 3.19 5.75 -9.28
CA ILE A 100 4.20 6.82 -9.41
C ILE A 100 4.76 6.89 -10.83
N GLU A 101 5.11 5.76 -11.43
CA GLU A 101 5.61 5.70 -12.81
C GLU A 101 4.59 6.24 -13.81
N THR A 102 3.32 5.89 -13.64
CA THR A 102 2.26 6.32 -14.57
C THR A 102 2.03 7.83 -14.48
N ILE A 103 1.94 8.38 -13.26
CA ILE A 103 1.78 9.82 -13.04
C ILE A 103 2.98 10.61 -13.58
N ASN A 104 4.20 10.11 -13.34
CA ASN A 104 5.42 10.76 -13.84
C ASN A 104 5.55 10.69 -15.37
N LYS A 105 5.04 9.62 -16.00
CA LYS A 105 5.08 9.46 -17.46
C LYS A 105 4.10 10.39 -18.18
N TYR A 106 2.97 10.68 -17.54
CA TYR A 106 1.92 11.54 -18.09
C TYR A 106 1.66 12.72 -17.14
N PRO A 107 2.59 13.68 -16.99
CA PRO A 107 2.37 14.82 -16.13
C PRO A 107 1.28 15.73 -16.73
N VAL A 108 0.36 16.23 -15.90
CA VAL A 108 -0.57 17.29 -16.33
C VAL A 108 0.26 18.54 -16.64
N SER A 109 0.21 19.03 -17.87
CA SER A 109 0.77 20.35 -18.16
C SER A 109 -0.09 21.40 -17.46
N ASN A 110 0.51 22.32 -16.70
CA ASN A 110 -0.16 23.42 -16.00
C ASN A 110 -0.99 24.37 -16.92
N GLY A 111 -1.08 24.08 -18.21
CA GLY A 111 -1.85 24.81 -19.21
C GLY A 111 -2.82 23.95 -20.02
N ASP A 112 -3.38 22.87 -19.44
CA ASP A 112 -4.36 22.06 -20.17
C ASP A 112 -5.62 22.90 -20.51
N LEU A 113 -5.76 23.18 -21.81
CA LEU A 113 -6.75 24.06 -22.42
C LEU A 113 -8.20 23.60 -22.21
N ARG A 114 -8.40 22.42 -21.63
CA ARG A 114 -9.73 21.86 -21.31
C ARG A 114 -10.50 22.67 -20.26
N LYS A 115 -9.85 23.50 -19.45
CA LYS A 115 -10.52 24.44 -18.53
C LYS A 115 -11.01 25.74 -19.18
N ARG A 116 -10.70 26.04 -20.45
CA ARG A 116 -11.16 27.28 -21.12
C ARG A 116 -12.56 27.18 -21.73
N ASN A 117 -13.08 25.98 -22.00
CA ASN A 117 -14.31 25.83 -22.78
C ASN A 117 -15.59 25.59 -21.94
N MET A 118 -15.58 25.85 -20.63
CA MET A 118 -16.79 25.78 -19.80
C MET A 118 -17.44 27.13 -19.49
N ASN A 119 -16.90 28.24 -20.02
CA ASN A 119 -17.52 29.56 -19.97
C ASN A 119 -17.67 30.14 -21.38
N MET A 120 -18.57 29.57 -22.19
CA MET A 120 -19.22 30.27 -23.31
C MET A 120 -20.71 30.00 -23.26
#